data_AF-A0A424YLA7-F1
#
_entry.id   AF-A0A424YLA7-F1
#
_cell.length_a   1.000
_cell.length_b   1.000
_cell.length_c   1.000
_cell.angle_alpha   90.00
_cell.angle_beta   90.00
_cell.angle_gamma   90.00
#
_symmetry.space_group_name_H-M   'P 1'
#
loop_
_entity.id
_entity.type
_entity.pdbx_description
1 polymer ?
#
loop_
_entity_poly.entity_id
_entity_poly.type
_entity_poly.pdbx_seq_one_letter_code
_entity_poly.pdbx_strand_id
1 'polypeptide(L)'
;MKERCVNNFGGKVLMMDAKAEDVNEYVRKNTAEQYEMRPDFEFRGLMMLLAQPMLVGLKIKKKKIILPFTKLCPKYGTVLYEIDATEEDFEAIRSGLQKMN
;
A
#
# COMPACT_ATOMS: atom_id res chain seq x y z
N MET A 1 0.49 4.46 22.00
CA MET A 1 1.74 4.00 21.39
C MET A 1 1.50 4.00 19.89
N LYS A 2 2.14 4.86 19.08
CA LYS A 2 1.90 4.87 17.62
C LYS A 2 2.35 3.52 17.07
N GLU A 3 1.46 2.78 16.41
CA GLU A 3 1.74 1.46 15.86
C GLU A 3 2.76 1.60 14.72
N ARG A 4 3.95 0.99 14.88
CA ARG A 4 5.08 1.19 13.97
C ARG A 4 5.27 0.05 12.96
N CYS A 5 4.32 -0.87 12.85
CA CYS A 5 4.51 -2.07 12.05
C CYS A 5 3.36 -2.31 11.09
N VAL A 6 3.66 -2.34 9.79
CA VAL A 6 2.71 -2.75 8.74
C VAL A 6 2.13 -4.14 8.98
N ASN A 7 2.85 -5.01 9.72
CA ASN A 7 2.34 -6.34 10.07
C ASN A 7 1.10 -6.27 10.98
N ASN A 8 0.87 -5.16 11.71
CA ASN A 8 -0.34 -4.96 12.52
C ASN A 8 -1.59 -4.75 11.66
N PHE A 9 -1.44 -4.45 10.37
CA PHE A 9 -2.58 -4.32 9.46
C PHE A 9 -3.21 -5.68 9.11
N GLY A 10 -2.66 -6.80 9.60
CA GLY A 10 -3.25 -8.13 9.42
C GLY A 10 -3.33 -8.60 7.97
N GLY A 11 -2.57 -7.95 7.07
CA GLY A 11 -2.68 -8.16 5.64
C GLY A 11 -2.04 -9.46 5.16
N LYS A 12 -2.62 -10.03 4.11
CA LYS A 12 -2.02 -11.14 3.36
C LYS A 12 -0.86 -10.60 2.51
N VAL A 13 0.29 -11.26 2.58
CA VAL A 13 1.40 -10.98 1.65
C VAL A 13 1.07 -11.53 0.27
N LEU A 14 1.10 -10.66 -0.74
CA LEU A 14 0.90 -11.00 -2.15
C LEU A 14 2.23 -11.20 -2.88
N MET A 15 3.23 -10.38 -2.56
CA MET A 15 4.58 -10.46 -3.13
C MET A 15 5.61 -10.09 -2.08
N MET A 16 6.80 -10.69 -2.16
CA MET A 16 7.97 -10.36 -1.36
C MET A 16 9.12 -9.96 -2.28
N ASP A 17 9.96 -9.03 -1.81
CA ASP A 17 11.12 -8.52 -2.55
C ASP A 17 10.79 -8.08 -3.98
N ALA A 18 9.63 -7.44 -4.15
CA ALA A 18 9.11 -7.03 -5.46
C ALA A 18 9.80 -5.75 -5.94
N LYS A 19 9.99 -5.61 -7.25
CA LYS A 19 10.37 -4.33 -7.85
C LYS A 19 9.16 -3.42 -7.94
N ALA A 20 9.39 -2.11 -7.99
CA ALA A 20 8.31 -1.13 -8.12
C ALA A 20 7.47 -1.33 -9.40
N GLU A 21 8.10 -1.78 -10.48
CA GLU A 21 7.42 -2.11 -11.75
C GLU A 21 6.42 -3.26 -11.57
N ASP A 22 6.83 -4.35 -10.92
CA ASP A 22 5.98 -5.52 -10.65
C ASP A 22 4.78 -5.16 -9.75
N VAL A 23 5.04 -4.34 -8.72
CA VAL A 23 4.00 -3.78 -7.84
C VAL A 23 2.99 -2.99 -8.65
N ASN A 24 3.45 -2.04 -9.46
CA ASN A 24 2.60 -1.16 -10.24
C ASN A 24 1.78 -1.93 -11.27
N GLU A 25 2.39 -2.91 -11.94
CA GLU A 25 1.70 -3.77 -12.89
C GLU A 25 0.60 -4.60 -12.20
N TYR A 26 0.90 -5.19 -11.04
CA TYR A 26 -0.08 -5.95 -10.28
C TYR A 26 -1.27 -5.08 -9.86
N VAL A 27 -1.00 -3.90 -9.29
CA VAL A 27 -2.04 -2.96 -8.86
C VAL A 27 -2.91 -2.54 -10.03
N ARG A 28 -2.31 -2.20 -11.18
CA ARG A 28 -3.03 -1.85 -12.42
C ARG A 28 -3.98 -2.94 -12.89
N LYS A 29 -3.54 -4.20 -12.86
CA LYS A 29 -4.33 -5.35 -13.32
C LYS A 29 -5.44 -5.76 -12.35
N ASN A 30 -5.26 -5.51 -11.05
CA ASN A 30 -6.11 -6.10 -10.01
C ASN A 30 -7.03 -5.10 -9.29
N THR A 31 -6.91 -3.81 -9.57
CA THR A 31 -7.70 -2.77 -8.90
C THR A 31 -8.24 -1.74 -9.90
N ALA A 32 -9.50 -1.34 -9.73
CA ALA A 32 -10.15 -0.38 -10.62
C ALA A 32 -9.90 1.08 -10.19
N GLU A 33 -9.43 1.29 -8.97
CA GLU A 33 -9.18 2.61 -8.40
C GLU A 33 -7.79 2.61 -7.77
N GLN A 34 -6.93 3.54 -8.20
CA GLN A 34 -5.49 3.52 -7.95
C GLN A 34 -4.98 4.92 -7.62
N TYR A 35 -3.96 4.97 -6.77
CA TYR A 35 -3.32 6.20 -6.34
C TYR A 35 -1.81 6.03 -6.33
N GLU A 36 -1.08 7.11 -6.58
CA GLU A 36 0.36 7.12 -6.38
C GLU A 36 0.67 7.41 -4.91
N MET A 37 1.33 6.45 -4.25
CA MET A 37 1.77 6.58 -2.87
C MET A 37 3.24 6.99 -2.81
N ARG A 38 3.52 8.03 -2.02
CA ARG A 38 4.88 8.56 -1.80
C ARG A 38 5.50 8.01 -0.51
N PRO A 39 6.85 7.92 -0.43
CA PRO A 39 7.60 7.40 0.73
C PRO A 39 7.40 8.12 2.09
N ASP A 40 6.71 9.24 2.12
CA ASP A 40 6.50 10.10 3.28
C ASP A 40 5.04 10.16 3.72
N PHE A 41 4.15 9.45 3.01
CA PHE A 41 2.73 9.43 3.33
C PHE A 41 2.50 8.73 4.68
N GLU A 42 1.74 9.36 5.58
CA GLU A 42 1.29 8.74 6.82
C GLU A 42 -0.05 8.04 6.57
N PHE A 43 -0.08 6.71 6.71
CA PHE A 43 -1.27 5.89 6.58
C PHE A 43 -1.50 5.10 7.87
N ARG A 44 -2.68 5.26 8.49
CA ARG A 44 -3.00 4.65 9.80
C ARG A 44 -1.93 4.88 10.88
N GLY A 45 -1.33 6.08 10.91
CA GLY A 45 -0.27 6.42 11.86
C GLY A 45 1.10 5.81 11.54
N LEU A 46 1.25 5.11 10.42
CA LEU A 46 2.50 4.55 9.92
C LEU A 46 3.02 5.39 8.75
N MET A 47 4.29 5.79 8.82
CA MET A 47 4.96 6.42 7.69
C MET A 47 5.35 5.35 6.65
N MET A 48 4.91 5.54 5.42
CA MET A 48 5.06 4.58 4.34
C MET A 48 6.48 4.55 3.80
N LEU A 49 7.33 3.65 4.29
CA LEU A 49 8.71 3.53 3.84
C LEU A 49 8.76 2.90 2.45
N LEU A 50 8.62 3.68 1.38
CA LEU A 50 8.74 3.20 0.01
C LEU A 50 10.12 3.54 -0.55
N ALA A 51 10.75 2.63 -1.30
CA ALA A 51 12.01 2.92 -1.99
C ALA A 51 11.86 4.02 -3.07
N GLN A 52 10.67 4.09 -3.68
CA GLN A 52 10.26 5.08 -4.68
C GLN A 52 8.74 5.14 -4.72
N PRO A 53 8.12 6.17 -5.33
CA PRO A 53 6.68 6.21 -5.51
C PRO A 53 6.16 4.95 -6.22
N MET A 54 5.07 4.39 -5.68
CA MET A 54 4.44 3.16 -6.17
C MET A 54 2.93 3.27 -6.06
N LEU A 55 2.22 2.45 -6.83
CA LEU A 55 0.77 2.44 -6.83
C LEU A 55 0.22 1.73 -5.60
N VAL A 56 -0.80 2.33 -4.99
CA VAL A 56 -1.72 1.68 -4.06
C VAL A 56 -3.05 1.50 -4.78
N GLY A 57 -3.70 0.35 -4.57
CA GLY A 57 -4.96 0.02 -5.23
C GLY A 57 -6.10 -0.19 -4.23
N LEU A 58 -7.28 0.36 -4.53
CA LEU A 58 -8.47 0.20 -3.69
C LEU A 58 -9.41 -0.86 -4.30
N LYS A 59 -9.79 -1.84 -3.48
CA LYS A 59 -10.82 -2.84 -3.81
C LYS A 59 -12.07 -2.58 -2.97
N ILE A 60 -12.79 -1.51 -3.29
CA ILE A 60 -13.94 -1.00 -2.52
C ILE A 60 -14.97 -2.09 -2.20
N LYS A 61 -15.43 -2.83 -3.23
CA LYS A 61 -16.43 -3.92 -3.04
C LYS A 61 -15.95 -5.04 -2.11
N LYS A 62 -14.64 -5.26 -2.01
CA LYS A 62 -14.03 -6.30 -1.16
C LYS A 62 -13.56 -5.77 0.19
N LYS A 63 -13.66 -4.45 0.44
CA LYS A 63 -13.10 -3.79 1.62
C LYS A 63 -11.62 -4.11 1.83
N LYS A 64 -10.84 -4.08 0.74
CA LYS A 64 -9.39 -4.33 0.76
C LYS A 64 -8.59 -3.19 0.13
N ILE A 65 -7.36 -3.01 0.60
CA ILE A 65 -6.34 -2.14 -0.03
C ILE A 65 -5.15 -3.02 -0.42
N ILE A 66 -4.64 -2.79 -1.63
CA ILE A 66 -3.38 -3.36 -2.13
C ILE A 66 -2.27 -2.35 -1.86
N LEU A 67 -1.48 -2.60 -0.81
CA LEU A 67 -0.56 -1.64 -0.21
C LEU A 67 0.89 -2.09 -0.39
N PRO A 68 1.73 -1.34 -1.11
CA PRO A 68 3.17 -1.58 -1.11
C PRO A 68 3.81 -1.05 0.18
N PHE A 69 4.82 -1.72 0.69
CA PHE A 69 5.63 -1.25 1.81
C PHE A 69 7.06 -1.81 1.73
N THR A 70 8.08 -0.96 1.77
CA THR A 70 9.49 -1.39 1.79
C THR A 70 9.96 -1.58 3.22
N LYS A 71 10.32 -2.82 3.56
CA LYS A 71 10.91 -3.14 4.86
C LYS A 71 12.38 -2.72 4.86
N LEU A 72 12.82 -2.02 5.90
CA LEU A 72 14.24 -1.66 6.09
C LEU A 72 15.15 -2.87 6.37
N CYS A 73 14.56 -4.02 6.69
CA CYS A 73 15.32 -5.25 6.92
C CYS A 73 15.92 -5.77 5.60
N PRO A 74 17.24 -6.03 5.52
CA PRO A 74 17.97 -6.25 4.27
C PRO A 74 17.56 -7.47 3.43
N LYS A 75 16.66 -8.34 3.93
CA LYS A 75 16.22 -9.56 3.23
C LYS A 75 14.79 -9.50 2.68
N TYR A 76 14.06 -8.41 2.88
CA TYR A 76 12.61 -8.38 2.60
C TYR A 76 12.21 -7.45 1.45
N GLY A 77 13.00 -6.41 1.19
CA GLY A 77 12.72 -5.46 0.11
C GLY A 77 11.32 -4.83 0.19
N THR A 78 10.73 -4.56 -0.97
CA THR A 78 9.33 -4.13 -1.07
C THR A 78 8.40 -5.33 -1.00
N VAL A 79 7.44 -5.25 -0.09
CA VAL A 79 6.41 -6.26 0.11
C VAL A 79 5.08 -5.67 -0.33
N LEU A 80 4.30 -6.44 -1.09
CA LEU A 80 2.96 -6.06 -1.50
C LEU A 80 1.94 -6.77 -0.60
N TYR A 81 1.10 -6.01 0.07
CA TYR A 81 0.09 -6.52 0.99
C TYR A 81 -1.32 -6.35 0.43
N GLU A 82 -2.21 -7.28 0.77
CA GLU A 82 -3.66 -7.08 0.74
C GLU A 82 -4.16 -6.96 2.18
N ILE A 83 -4.54 -5.75 2.59
CA ILE A 83 -5.02 -5.46 3.95
C ILE A 83 -6.52 -5.25 3.97
N ASP A 84 -7.17 -5.54 5.10
CA ASP A 84 -8.54 -5.10 5.38
C ASP A 84 -8.60 -3.57 5.47
N ALA A 85 -9.69 -3.01 4.95
CA ALA A 85 -9.90 -1.57 4.87
C ALA A 85 -11.31 -1.17 5.34
N THR A 86 -11.36 -0.04 6.04
CA THR A 86 -12.58 0.67 6.42
C THR A 86 -12.85 1.78 5.41
N GLU A 87 -14.01 2.43 5.50
CA GLU A 87 -14.32 3.60 4.65
C GLU A 87 -13.37 4.78 4.93
N GLU A 88 -12.97 4.97 6.19
CA GLU A 88 -12.01 6.01 6.61
C GLU A 88 -10.65 5.81 5.94
N ASP A 89 -10.23 4.55 5.75
CA ASP A 89 -8.97 4.25 5.06
C ASP A 89 -9.03 4.61 3.57
N PHE A 90 -10.16 4.35 2.93
CA PHE A 90 -10.37 4.74 1.54
C PHE A 90 -10.39 6.25 1.39
N GLU A 91 -11.07 6.95 2.31
CA GLU A 91 -11.11 8.41 2.32
C GLU A 91 -9.72 9.01 2.53
N ALA A 92 -8.95 8.50 3.50
CA ALA A 92 -7.58 8.97 3.76
C ALA A 92 -6.67 8.87 2.52
N ILE A 93 -6.78 7.78 1.75
CA ILE A 93 -6.04 7.62 0.49
C ILE A 93 -6.55 8.61 -0.57
N ARG A 94 -7.87 8.71 -0.74
CA ARG A 94 -8.50 9.59 -1.74
C ARG A 94 -8.17 11.07 -1.52
N SER A 95 -8.13 11.51 -0.27
CA SER A 95 -7.85 12.90 0.09
C SER A 95 -6.35 13.20 0.11
N GLY A 96 -5.52 12.20 0.41
CA GLY A 96 -4.10 12.37 0.66
C GLY A 96 -3.18 12.13 -0.53
N LEU A 97 -3.65 11.39 -1.55
CA LEU A 97 -2.81 10.94 -2.66
C LEU A 97 -3.37 11.35 -4.02
N GLN A 98 -2.49 11.40 -5.02
CA GLN A 98 -2.87 11.68 -6.40
C GLN A 98 -3.52 10.45 -7.03
N LYS A 99 -4.74 10.62 -7.54
CA LYS A 99 -5.45 9.58 -8.29
C LYS A 99 -4.77 9.31 -9.63
N MET A 100 -4.62 8.04 -9.97
CA MET A 100 -4.07 7.60 -11.24
C MET A 100 -5.21 7.11 -12.15
N ASN A 101 -5.15 7.50 -13.43
CA ASN A 101 -6.13 7.16 -14.47
C ASN A 101 -5.82 5.81 -15.13
#